data_AF-A0A401KYT5-F1
#
_entry.id   AF-A0A401KYT5-F1
#
_cell.length_a   1.000
_cell.length_b   1.000
_cell.length_c   1.000
_cell.angle_alpha   90.00
_cell.angle_beta   90.00
_cell.angle_gamma   90.00
#
_symmetry.space_group_name_H-M   'P 1'
#
loop_
_entity.id
_entity.type
_entity.pdbx_description
1 polymer ?
#
loop_
_entity_poly.entity_id
_entity_poly.type
_entity_poly.pdbx_seq_one_letter_code
_entity_poly.pdbx_strand_id
1 'polypeptide(L)'
;MAVPHRRHRTSLESVIVPEPQHLTAEEHGKATELFNTIIHFFEPLQESTKEYKPITLVRLTKEEISVKDEFLLLFFTFIERDRLGISEDEQKKICLAETLWNMQNFQRWTNEERHALDHSLVKFAMYLIDNFFLPLKALATKTPQPTPASVSRLLSSEPAIGTPQRVSNLRHLCLVRDRHRCVITRKFDALEGEARYNIHGDQLTDDEGNSLLPESSDMALLEVAHIIPHSLMSLSNIEGEPKLTERKHIAHKILKMFNPTAFHLIEGTDIDRPMNALTLTHDLHRLFGNFEVAFEPVQNQEHTYRIDFVKTKRIWRAYNLPVTRELFITPDRNIEPPLRQLLEIHRAIARILHLSAAGEHIDRVIQDMEKLKVEPVYSDGSSRIGEYINYKLAHQLGWTHVH
;
A
#
# COMPACT_ATOMS: atom_id res chain seq x y z
N MET A 1 -47.35 21.05 5.30
CA MET A 1 -46.61 20.15 6.21
C MET A 1 -46.18 18.94 5.40
N ALA A 2 -44.89 18.88 5.03
CA ALA A 2 -44.33 17.79 4.24
C ALA A 2 -43.40 16.96 5.15
N VAL A 3 -43.67 15.66 5.19
CA VAL A 3 -42.96 14.66 5.99
C VAL A 3 -41.54 14.46 5.45
N PRO A 4 -40.49 14.35 6.29
CA PRO A 4 -39.14 14.14 5.79
C PRO A 4 -38.97 12.69 5.33
N HIS A 5 -38.57 12.52 4.07
CA HIS A 5 -38.12 11.25 3.52
C HIS A 5 -36.86 10.80 4.27
N ARG A 6 -37.02 9.82 5.17
CA ARG A 6 -35.93 8.98 5.67
C ARG A 6 -35.33 8.26 4.46
N ARG A 7 -34.17 8.72 3.98
CA ARG A 7 -33.33 7.90 3.10
C ARG A 7 -32.87 6.68 3.89
N HIS A 8 -33.18 5.52 3.32
CA HIS A 8 -32.83 4.22 3.84
C HIS A 8 -31.34 4.15 4.18
N ARG A 9 -31.07 3.89 5.46
CA ARG A 9 -29.85 3.26 5.93
C ARG A 9 -29.86 1.86 5.31
N THR A 10 -29.11 1.62 4.25
CA THR A 10 -28.87 0.25 3.78
C THR A 10 -28.05 -0.43 4.88
N SER A 11 -28.73 -1.35 5.55
CA SER A 11 -28.14 -2.30 6.46
C SER A 11 -26.96 -2.96 5.78
N LEU A 12 -25.85 -3.13 6.51
CA LEU A 12 -24.72 -3.97 6.13
C LEU A 12 -25.26 -5.35 5.74
N GLU A 13 -25.49 -5.56 4.44
CA GLU A 13 -25.62 -6.91 3.91
C GLU A 13 -24.26 -7.56 4.14
N SER A 14 -24.30 -8.67 4.86
CA SER A 14 -23.17 -9.56 5.10
C SER A 14 -22.48 -9.85 3.78
N VAL A 15 -21.36 -9.17 3.51
CA VAL A 15 -20.41 -9.57 2.49
C VAL A 15 -19.95 -10.96 2.91
N ILE A 16 -20.44 -12.00 2.21
CA ILE A 16 -19.97 -13.37 2.40
C ILE A 16 -18.54 -13.39 1.84
N VAL A 17 -17.59 -13.05 2.69
CA VAL A 17 -16.15 -13.12 2.40
C VAL A 17 -15.81 -14.60 2.18
N PRO A 18 -15.26 -15.00 1.01
CA PRO A 18 -14.80 -16.36 0.81
C PRO A 18 -13.82 -16.74 1.91
N GLU A 19 -14.12 -17.81 2.65
CA GLU A 19 -13.30 -18.22 3.80
C GLU A 19 -11.85 -18.40 3.36
N PRO A 20 -10.88 -17.85 4.14
CA PRO A 20 -9.47 -18.12 3.93
C PRO A 20 -9.18 -19.61 3.87
N GLN A 21 -8.11 -19.99 3.18
CA GLN A 21 -7.63 -21.36 3.31
C GLN A 21 -7.14 -21.59 4.75
N HIS A 22 -7.80 -22.47 5.47
CA HIS A 22 -7.48 -22.84 6.84
C HIS A 22 -6.71 -24.15 6.86
N LEU A 23 -5.55 -24.14 7.52
CA LEU A 23 -4.83 -25.36 7.84
C LEU A 23 -5.51 -26.09 8.99
N THR A 24 -5.33 -27.40 9.08
CA THR A 24 -5.66 -28.09 10.33
C THR A 24 -4.82 -27.52 11.47
N ALA A 25 -5.33 -27.55 12.71
CA ALA A 25 -4.60 -27.00 13.86
C ALA A 25 -3.20 -27.63 14.02
N GLU A 26 -3.07 -28.92 13.69
CA GLU A 26 -1.81 -29.65 13.69
C GLU A 26 -0.84 -29.15 12.59
N GLU A 27 -1.32 -29.00 11.36
CA GLU A 27 -0.51 -28.46 10.26
C GLU A 27 -0.08 -27.02 10.53
N HIS A 28 -0.97 -26.19 11.04
CA HIS A 28 -0.67 -24.82 11.45
C HIS A 28 0.45 -24.78 12.49
N GLY A 29 0.36 -25.62 13.52
CA GLY A 29 1.37 -25.71 14.58
C GLY A 29 2.74 -26.10 14.03
N LYS A 30 2.78 -27.19 13.26
CA LYS A 30 4.03 -27.69 12.63
C LYS A 30 4.64 -26.67 11.66
N ALA A 31 3.82 -26.05 10.81
CA ALA A 31 4.28 -25.05 9.86
C ALA A 31 4.83 -23.80 10.57
N THR A 32 4.17 -23.35 11.64
CA THR A 32 4.61 -22.19 12.43
C THR A 32 5.91 -22.48 13.17
N GLU A 33 6.02 -23.64 13.80
CA GLU A 33 7.25 -24.06 14.50
C GLU A 33 8.43 -24.17 13.54
N LEU A 34 8.24 -24.82 12.41
CA LEU A 34 9.28 -24.95 11.39
C LEU A 34 9.67 -23.60 10.80
N PHE A 35 8.70 -22.74 10.47
CA PHE A 35 8.97 -21.38 10.00
C PHE A 35 9.83 -20.61 11.00
N ASN A 36 9.45 -20.61 12.28
CA ASN A 36 10.20 -19.91 13.33
C ASN A 36 11.62 -20.48 13.48
N THR A 37 11.79 -21.80 13.37
CA THR A 37 13.10 -22.46 13.44
C THR A 37 13.99 -22.08 12.26
N ILE A 38 13.44 -22.02 11.04
CA ILE A 38 14.14 -21.55 9.83
C ILE A 38 14.57 -20.10 10.01
N ILE A 39 13.64 -19.21 10.37
CA ILE A 39 13.94 -17.79 10.57
C ILE A 39 15.00 -17.59 11.64
N HIS A 40 14.89 -18.25 12.79
CA HIS A 40 15.86 -18.14 13.88
C HIS A 40 17.27 -18.57 13.45
N PHE A 41 17.37 -19.57 12.57
CA PHE A 41 18.64 -20.06 12.06
C PHE A 41 19.26 -19.10 11.02
N PHE A 42 18.49 -18.61 10.05
CA PHE A 42 19.02 -17.84 8.91
C PHE A 42 19.03 -16.32 9.13
N GLU A 43 18.13 -15.75 9.92
CA GLU A 43 18.05 -14.30 10.11
C GLU A 43 19.37 -13.69 10.63
N PRO A 44 20.07 -14.30 11.62
CA PRO A 44 21.36 -13.80 12.10
C PRO A 44 22.51 -13.94 11.11
N LEU A 45 22.39 -14.83 10.11
CA LEU A 45 23.42 -15.10 9.11
C LEU A 45 23.41 -14.09 7.95
N GLN A 46 22.40 -13.21 7.90
CA GLN A 46 22.33 -12.18 6.88
C GLN A 46 23.52 -11.22 7.03
N GLU A 47 24.41 -11.23 6.05
CA GLU A 47 25.54 -10.31 6.02
C GLU A 47 25.07 -8.85 6.05
N SER A 48 25.81 -8.01 6.78
CA SER A 48 25.60 -6.55 6.79
C SER A 48 25.87 -5.88 5.43
N THR A 49 26.39 -6.63 4.46
CA THR A 49 26.70 -6.18 3.09
C THR A 49 25.46 -6.14 2.19
N LYS A 50 24.38 -6.85 2.54
CA LYS A 50 23.14 -6.82 1.77
C LYS A 50 22.45 -5.46 1.94
N GLU A 51 22.01 -4.91 0.81
CA GLU A 51 21.31 -3.62 0.71
C GLU A 51 20.03 -3.50 1.56
N TYR A 52 19.42 -4.65 1.86
CA TYR A 52 18.30 -4.84 2.78
C TYR A 52 18.42 -6.22 3.44
N LYS A 53 17.52 -6.56 4.36
CA LYS A 53 17.51 -7.83 5.12
C LYS A 53 16.36 -8.73 4.65
N PRO A 54 16.58 -9.66 3.69
CA PRO A 54 15.51 -10.45 3.09
C PRO A 54 14.76 -11.36 4.08
N ILE A 55 15.47 -12.02 4.98
CA ILE A 55 14.87 -12.96 5.95
C ILE A 55 14.10 -12.15 7.01
N THR A 56 14.61 -10.98 7.39
CA THR A 56 13.90 -10.04 8.26
C THR A 56 12.61 -9.52 7.61
N LEU A 57 12.62 -9.21 6.30
CA LEU A 57 11.40 -8.86 5.55
C LEU A 57 10.36 -9.98 5.65
N VAL A 58 10.76 -11.24 5.41
CA VAL A 58 9.87 -12.40 5.46
C VAL A 58 9.28 -12.60 6.86
N ARG A 59 10.11 -12.52 7.91
CA ARG A 59 9.66 -12.59 9.31
C ARG A 59 8.67 -11.48 9.65
N LEU A 60 9.02 -10.22 9.37
CA LEU A 60 8.15 -9.07 9.67
C LEU A 60 6.83 -9.15 8.90
N THR A 61 6.87 -9.62 7.64
CA THR A 61 5.66 -9.86 6.86
C THR A 61 4.81 -10.90 7.59
N LYS A 62 5.35 -12.09 7.93
CA LYS A 62 4.62 -13.10 8.72
C LYS A 62 3.99 -12.52 9.99
N GLU A 63 4.68 -11.65 10.72
CA GLU A 63 4.22 -11.06 11.99
C GLU A 63 3.06 -10.07 11.83
N GLU A 64 3.05 -9.27 10.78
CA GLU A 64 2.06 -8.18 10.59
C GLU A 64 0.76 -8.63 9.88
N ILE A 65 0.80 -9.74 9.13
CA ILE A 65 -0.37 -10.29 8.40
C ILE A 65 -1.45 -10.84 9.38
N SER A 66 -2.75 -10.72 9.08
CA SER A 66 -3.80 -11.38 9.91
C SER A 66 -4.01 -12.86 9.54
N VAL A 67 -4.06 -13.20 8.25
CA VAL A 67 -4.27 -14.58 7.77
C VAL A 67 -2.95 -15.35 7.71
N LYS A 68 -2.56 -15.89 8.86
CA LYS A 68 -1.27 -16.59 9.05
C LYS A 68 -1.11 -17.86 8.19
N ASP A 69 -2.20 -18.59 7.92
CA ASP A 69 -2.20 -19.87 7.20
C ASP A 69 -1.89 -19.70 5.72
N GLU A 70 -2.54 -18.73 5.07
CA GLU A 70 -2.30 -18.43 3.66
C GLU A 70 -0.86 -18.00 3.41
N PHE A 71 -0.25 -17.27 4.35
CA PHE A 71 1.17 -16.94 4.25
C PHE A 71 2.06 -18.18 4.40
N LEU A 72 1.80 -19.06 5.37
CA LEU A 72 2.58 -20.28 5.56
C LEU A 72 2.49 -21.19 4.33
N LEU A 73 1.30 -21.34 3.77
CA LEU A 73 1.07 -22.07 2.53
C LEU A 73 1.85 -21.46 1.37
N LEU A 74 1.77 -20.14 1.18
CA LEU A 74 2.53 -19.43 0.14
C LEU A 74 4.04 -19.63 0.33
N PHE A 75 4.55 -19.46 1.54
CA PHE A 75 5.95 -19.60 1.90
C PHE A 75 6.47 -21.01 1.60
N PHE A 76 5.89 -22.05 2.19
CA PHE A 76 6.39 -23.41 2.02
C PHE A 76 6.22 -23.93 0.59
N THR A 77 5.11 -23.58 -0.08
CA THR A 77 4.90 -23.94 -1.48
C THR A 77 5.96 -23.30 -2.39
N PHE A 78 6.30 -22.03 -2.16
CA PHE A 78 7.33 -21.35 -2.93
C PHE A 78 8.70 -21.98 -2.71
N ILE A 79 9.09 -22.20 -1.45
CA ILE A 79 10.41 -22.76 -1.11
C ILE A 79 10.58 -24.16 -1.72
N GLU A 80 9.57 -25.01 -1.62
CA GLU A 80 9.66 -26.37 -2.17
C GLU A 80 9.71 -26.36 -3.72
N ARG A 81 8.95 -25.48 -4.38
CA ARG A 81 9.03 -25.29 -5.84
C ARG A 81 10.44 -24.89 -6.28
N ASP A 82 11.01 -23.88 -5.63
CA ASP A 82 12.35 -23.38 -5.97
C ASP A 82 13.42 -24.46 -5.74
N ARG A 83 13.32 -25.21 -4.64
CA ARG A 83 14.25 -26.32 -4.33
C ARG A 83 14.16 -27.48 -5.33
N LEU A 84 12.95 -27.80 -5.78
CA LEU A 84 12.72 -28.88 -6.75
C LEU A 84 12.96 -28.44 -8.21
N GLY A 85 13.22 -27.14 -8.46
CA GLY A 85 13.35 -26.59 -9.80
C GLY A 85 12.06 -26.68 -10.63
N ILE A 86 10.90 -26.74 -9.96
CA ILE A 86 9.58 -26.86 -10.61
C ILE A 86 9.18 -25.47 -11.10
N SER A 87 8.89 -25.34 -12.40
CA SER A 87 8.36 -24.10 -12.99
C SER A 87 6.96 -23.79 -12.45
N GLU A 88 6.59 -22.50 -12.37
CA GLU A 88 5.23 -22.08 -11.97
C GLU A 88 4.13 -22.65 -12.89
N ASP A 89 4.46 -22.95 -14.15
CA ASP A 89 3.56 -23.53 -15.16
C ASP A 89 3.22 -25.01 -14.91
N GLU A 90 4.00 -25.71 -14.08
CA GLU A 90 3.69 -27.10 -13.75
C GLU A 90 2.59 -27.13 -12.69
N GLN A 91 1.43 -27.69 -13.06
CA GLN A 91 0.28 -27.90 -12.16
C GLN A 91 0.54 -28.92 -11.03
N LYS A 92 1.81 -29.24 -10.74
CA LYS A 92 2.19 -30.15 -9.66
C LYS A 92 1.79 -29.52 -8.33
N LYS A 93 0.77 -30.11 -7.71
CA LYS A 93 0.30 -29.73 -6.39
C LYS A 93 1.37 -30.11 -5.37
N ILE A 94 1.94 -29.11 -4.70
CA ILE A 94 2.83 -29.35 -3.55
C ILE A 94 1.96 -29.70 -2.35
N CYS A 95 2.28 -30.82 -1.70
CA CYS A 95 1.64 -31.23 -0.47
C CYS A 95 2.38 -30.58 0.72
N LEU A 96 1.69 -29.71 1.48
CA LEU A 96 2.29 -29.04 2.62
C LEU A 96 2.88 -30.05 3.63
N ALA A 97 2.15 -31.12 3.94
CA ALA A 97 2.61 -32.14 4.88
C ALA A 97 3.94 -32.79 4.45
N GLU A 98 4.12 -33.04 3.15
CA GLU A 98 5.36 -33.58 2.60
C GLU A 98 6.51 -32.57 2.68
N THR A 99 6.24 -31.30 2.34
CA THR A 99 7.21 -30.21 2.48
C THR A 99 7.67 -30.05 3.92
N LEU A 100 6.74 -30.02 4.89
CA LEU A 100 7.07 -29.92 6.31
C LEU A 100 7.92 -31.11 6.77
N TRP A 101 7.56 -32.33 6.36
CA TRP A 101 8.32 -33.54 6.69
C TRP A 101 9.75 -33.52 6.13
N ASN A 102 9.91 -33.11 4.88
CA ASN A 102 11.21 -33.03 4.21
C ASN A 102 12.11 -32.00 4.90
N MET A 103 11.54 -30.86 5.31
CA MET A 103 12.28 -29.72 5.85
C MET A 103 12.49 -29.76 7.37
N GLN A 104 11.78 -30.60 8.13
CA GLN A 104 11.81 -30.60 9.60
C GLN A 104 13.22 -30.74 10.21
N ASN A 105 14.15 -31.41 9.50
CA ASN A 105 15.50 -31.69 9.96
C ASN A 105 16.57 -30.89 9.17
N PHE A 106 16.21 -29.74 8.58
CA PHE A 106 17.13 -28.96 7.73
C PHE A 106 18.45 -28.58 8.41
N GLN A 107 18.49 -28.53 9.74
CA GLN A 107 19.71 -28.26 10.50
C GLN A 107 20.79 -29.34 10.33
N ARG A 108 20.38 -30.58 10.02
CA ARG A 108 21.27 -31.74 9.78
C ARG A 108 21.67 -31.90 8.31
N TRP A 109 21.12 -31.08 7.41
CA TRP A 109 21.49 -31.08 6.00
C TRP A 109 22.94 -30.66 5.78
N THR A 110 23.46 -30.97 4.60
CA THR A 110 24.80 -30.53 4.20
C THR A 110 24.87 -29.00 4.12
N ASN A 111 26.09 -28.45 4.04
CA ASN A 111 26.26 -27.01 3.87
C ASN A 111 25.65 -26.53 2.55
N GLU A 112 25.76 -27.34 1.50
CA GLU A 112 25.23 -27.05 0.17
C GLU A 112 23.69 -27.00 0.19
N GLU A 113 23.05 -27.96 0.85
CA GLU A 113 21.60 -28.01 1.01
C GLU A 113 21.06 -26.83 1.85
N ARG A 114 21.77 -26.45 2.93
CA ARG A 114 21.43 -25.28 3.75
C ARG A 114 21.64 -23.97 2.99
N HIS A 115 22.69 -23.89 2.17
CA HIS A 115 22.93 -22.73 1.31
C HIS A 115 21.86 -22.60 0.23
N ALA A 116 21.41 -23.71 -0.36
CA ALA A 116 20.29 -23.71 -1.29
C ALA A 116 19.00 -23.22 -0.62
N LEU A 117 18.73 -23.64 0.62
CA LEU A 117 17.59 -23.14 1.39
C LEU A 117 17.69 -21.63 1.67
N ASP A 118 18.86 -21.12 2.12
CA ASP A 118 19.07 -19.68 2.30
C ASP A 118 18.77 -18.89 1.01
N HIS A 119 19.26 -19.40 -0.12
CA HIS A 119 19.02 -18.79 -1.41
C HIS A 119 17.53 -18.78 -1.78
N SER A 120 16.78 -19.85 -1.52
CA SER A 120 15.32 -19.89 -1.70
C SER A 120 14.60 -18.89 -0.79
N LEU A 121 15.06 -18.68 0.46
CA LEU A 121 14.50 -17.67 1.36
C LEU A 121 14.71 -16.24 0.81
N VAL A 122 15.89 -15.96 0.28
CA VAL A 122 16.19 -14.68 -0.38
C VAL A 122 15.32 -14.47 -1.62
N LYS A 123 15.16 -15.51 -2.45
CA LYS A 123 14.25 -15.47 -3.61
C LYS A 123 12.80 -15.22 -3.20
N PHE A 124 12.33 -15.84 -2.12
CA PHE A 124 10.98 -15.58 -1.62
C PHE A 124 10.79 -14.14 -1.16
N ALA A 125 11.78 -13.55 -0.50
CA ALA A 125 11.74 -12.14 -0.13
C ALA A 125 11.70 -11.23 -1.37
N MET A 126 12.49 -11.52 -2.41
CA MET A 126 12.44 -10.82 -3.69
C MET A 126 11.07 -10.97 -4.37
N TYR A 127 10.49 -12.17 -4.33
CA TYR A 127 9.14 -12.42 -4.82
C TYR A 127 8.10 -11.53 -4.13
N LEU A 128 8.18 -11.33 -2.81
CA LEU A 128 7.30 -10.38 -2.11
C LEU A 128 7.57 -8.91 -2.51
N ILE A 129 8.84 -8.54 -2.71
CA ILE A 129 9.21 -7.19 -3.16
C ILE A 129 8.61 -6.92 -4.54
N ASP A 130 8.91 -7.77 -5.52
CA ASP A 130 8.56 -7.56 -6.93
C ASP A 130 7.05 -7.57 -7.15
N ASN A 131 6.33 -8.45 -6.45
CA ASN A 131 4.89 -8.63 -6.66
C ASN A 131 4.02 -7.74 -5.77
N PHE A 132 4.54 -7.16 -4.68
CA PHE A 132 3.72 -6.39 -3.74
C PHE A 132 4.36 -5.08 -3.30
N PHE A 133 5.51 -5.11 -2.64
CA PHE A 133 6.06 -3.91 -1.99
C PHE A 133 6.58 -2.85 -2.98
N LEU A 134 7.27 -3.28 -4.04
CA LEU A 134 7.79 -2.39 -5.08
C LEU A 134 6.66 -1.68 -5.84
N PRO A 135 5.67 -2.39 -6.44
CA PRO A 135 4.60 -1.71 -7.16
C PRO A 135 3.78 -0.79 -6.24
N LEU A 136 3.54 -1.20 -4.99
CA LEU A 136 2.87 -0.36 -4.00
C LEU A 136 3.60 0.97 -3.80
N LYS A 137 4.91 0.93 -3.53
CA LYS A 137 5.71 2.13 -3.27
C LYS A 137 5.91 3.00 -4.52
N ALA A 138 6.12 2.39 -5.69
CA ALA A 138 6.30 3.12 -6.94
C ALA A 138 5.06 3.92 -7.40
N LEU A 139 3.88 3.50 -6.96
CA LEU A 139 2.58 4.04 -7.38
C LEU A 139 1.93 4.92 -6.32
N ALA A 140 2.28 4.75 -5.05
CA ALA A 140 1.73 5.52 -3.92
C ALA A 140 2.00 7.03 -4.00
N THR A 141 3.06 7.47 -4.69
CA THR A 141 3.36 8.90 -4.89
C THR A 141 2.77 9.48 -6.18
N LYS A 142 2.09 8.66 -6.99
CA LYS A 142 1.59 9.01 -8.33
C LYS A 142 0.06 8.88 -8.39
N THR A 143 -0.65 9.55 -7.49
CA THR A 143 -2.09 9.78 -7.73
C THR A 143 -2.27 10.61 -9.00
N PRO A 144 -3.11 10.20 -9.95
CA PRO A 144 -3.40 10.99 -11.14
C PRO A 144 -3.90 12.38 -10.74
N GLN A 145 -3.19 13.43 -11.15
CA GLN A 145 -3.68 14.80 -11.03
C GLN A 145 -4.74 15.02 -12.12
N PRO A 146 -5.94 15.55 -11.81
CA PRO A 146 -6.99 15.70 -12.82
C PRO A 146 -6.67 16.83 -13.79
N THR A 147 -6.74 16.52 -15.08
CA THR A 147 -7.01 17.50 -16.14
C THR A 147 -8.46 18.02 -15.98
N PRO A 148 -8.79 19.26 -16.38
CA PRO A 148 -10.08 19.87 -16.10
C PRO A 148 -11.29 19.05 -16.60
N ALA A 149 -12.31 18.93 -15.75
CA ALA A 149 -13.52 18.12 -15.96
C ALA A 149 -14.36 18.51 -17.21
N SER A 150 -14.05 19.62 -17.87
CA SER A 150 -14.73 20.05 -19.09
C SER A 150 -14.48 19.13 -20.30
N VAL A 151 -13.42 18.31 -20.29
CA VAL A 151 -13.03 17.45 -21.43
C VAL A 151 -13.55 16.01 -21.33
N SER A 152 -13.87 15.50 -20.13
CA SER A 152 -14.24 14.07 -19.93
C SER A 152 -15.70 13.71 -20.24
N ARG A 153 -16.55 14.65 -20.67
CA ARG A 153 -17.98 14.38 -20.88
C ARG A 153 -18.31 13.57 -22.13
N LEU A 154 -17.31 13.22 -22.95
CA LEU A 154 -17.52 12.64 -24.28
C LEU A 154 -17.11 11.17 -24.44
N LEU A 155 -16.49 10.52 -23.44
CA LEU A 155 -16.03 9.14 -23.63
C LEU A 155 -16.26 8.31 -22.37
N SER A 156 -16.86 7.14 -22.58
CA SER A 156 -16.99 5.96 -21.70
C SER A 156 -18.31 5.83 -20.92
N SER A 157 -19.14 4.87 -21.36
CA SER A 157 -20.36 4.38 -20.72
C SER A 157 -20.13 3.14 -19.83
N GLU A 158 -18.89 2.89 -19.39
CA GLU A 158 -18.57 1.77 -18.49
C GLU A 158 -18.03 2.25 -17.14
N PRO A 159 -18.28 1.53 -16.04
CA PRO A 159 -17.79 1.86 -14.71
C PRO A 159 -16.29 1.55 -14.59
N ALA A 160 -15.44 2.38 -15.19
CA ALA A 160 -13.99 2.26 -15.06
C ALA A 160 -13.50 2.79 -13.69
N ILE A 161 -12.48 2.14 -13.15
CA ILE A 161 -11.80 2.50 -11.90
C ILE A 161 -10.90 3.71 -12.17
N GLY A 162 -10.92 4.75 -11.31
CA GLY A 162 -10.02 5.91 -11.46
C GLY A 162 -10.34 6.89 -12.59
N THR A 163 -11.58 6.97 -13.08
CA THR A 163 -11.93 8.01 -14.06
C THR A 163 -11.71 9.42 -13.50
N PRO A 164 -11.36 10.43 -14.32
CA PRO A 164 -11.13 11.79 -13.85
C PRO A 164 -12.29 12.36 -13.02
N GLN A 165 -13.53 12.00 -13.38
CA GLN A 165 -14.72 12.39 -12.62
C GLN A 165 -14.75 11.78 -11.21
N ARG A 166 -14.39 10.51 -11.07
CA ARG A 166 -14.36 9.83 -9.76
C ARG A 166 -13.27 10.41 -8.87
N VAL A 167 -12.07 10.62 -9.42
CA VAL A 167 -10.95 11.23 -8.69
C VAL A 167 -11.30 12.66 -8.25
N SER A 168 -11.94 13.44 -9.12
CA SER A 168 -12.43 14.79 -8.79
C SER A 168 -13.48 14.76 -7.68
N ASN A 169 -14.46 13.86 -7.77
CA ASN A 169 -15.49 13.70 -6.75
C ASN A 169 -14.89 13.26 -5.40
N LEU A 170 -13.98 12.29 -5.39
CA LEU A 170 -13.26 11.85 -4.19
C LEU A 170 -12.51 13.02 -3.54
N ARG A 171 -11.81 13.82 -4.36
CA ARG A 171 -11.07 14.99 -3.88
C ARG A 171 -12.00 15.97 -3.19
N HIS A 172 -13.10 16.32 -3.83
CA HIS A 172 -14.10 17.23 -3.25
C HIS A 172 -14.65 16.70 -1.91
N LEU A 173 -15.05 15.43 -1.86
CA LEU A 173 -15.59 14.81 -0.65
C LEU A 173 -14.57 14.80 0.50
N CYS A 174 -13.31 14.49 0.22
CA CYS A 174 -12.25 14.48 1.23
C CYS A 174 -11.93 15.88 1.77
N LEU A 175 -11.86 16.89 0.88
CA LEU A 175 -11.65 18.27 1.30
C LEU A 175 -12.78 18.75 2.20
N VAL A 176 -14.04 18.51 1.83
CA VAL A 176 -15.21 18.86 2.67
C VAL A 176 -15.17 18.12 4.01
N ARG A 177 -14.93 16.81 4.00
CA ARG A 177 -14.84 16.00 5.23
C ARG A 177 -13.74 16.53 6.15
N ASP A 178 -12.59 16.84 5.59
CA ASP A 178 -11.40 17.26 6.32
C ASP A 178 -11.38 18.78 6.59
N ARG A 179 -12.50 19.47 6.36
CA ARG A 179 -12.69 20.91 6.59
C ARG A 179 -11.65 21.77 5.87
N HIS A 180 -11.30 21.37 4.65
CA HIS A 180 -10.29 21.99 3.80
C HIS A 180 -8.94 22.14 4.52
N ARG A 181 -8.60 21.23 5.43
CA ARG A 181 -7.36 21.23 6.20
C ARG A 181 -6.59 19.94 6.00
N CYS A 182 -5.26 20.06 5.98
CA CYS A 182 -4.40 18.88 6.07
C CYS A 182 -4.67 18.14 7.39
N VAL A 183 -4.90 16.82 7.33
CA VAL A 183 -5.24 16.03 8.52
C VAL A 183 -4.10 15.96 9.55
N ILE A 184 -2.85 16.18 9.13
CA ILE A 184 -1.65 16.14 9.99
C ILE A 184 -1.32 17.54 10.53
N THR A 185 -1.08 18.51 9.65
CA THR A 185 -0.60 19.86 10.05
C THR A 185 -1.71 20.81 10.44
N ARG A 186 -2.96 20.52 10.04
CA ARG A 186 -4.13 21.42 10.13
C ARG A 186 -4.07 22.69 9.28
N LYS A 187 -3.05 22.84 8.45
CA LYS A 187 -2.95 23.95 7.48
C LYS A 187 -4.16 23.94 6.55
N PHE A 188 -4.75 25.11 6.35
CA PHE A 188 -5.89 25.32 5.48
C PHE A 188 -5.46 25.32 4.00
N ASP A 189 -6.37 24.92 3.10
CA ASP A 189 -6.12 24.91 1.67
C ASP A 189 -6.01 26.31 1.11
N ALA A 190 -4.86 26.61 0.51
CA ALA A 190 -4.57 27.93 -0.04
C ALA A 190 -5.54 28.31 -1.18
N LEU A 191 -5.94 27.34 -2.02
CA LEU A 191 -6.88 27.60 -3.12
C LEU A 191 -8.28 27.91 -2.62
N GLU A 192 -8.78 27.14 -1.66
CA GLU A 192 -10.06 27.43 -1.00
C GLU A 192 -10.02 28.78 -0.26
N GLY A 193 -8.92 29.08 0.42
CA GLY A 193 -8.72 30.35 1.11
C GLY A 193 -8.80 31.55 0.16
N GLU A 194 -8.11 31.47 -0.98
CA GLU A 194 -8.15 32.50 -2.02
C GLU A 194 -9.55 32.64 -2.63
N ALA A 195 -10.23 31.51 -2.91
CA ALA A 195 -11.60 31.52 -3.44
C ALA A 195 -12.59 32.21 -2.49
N ARG A 196 -12.52 31.92 -1.18
CA ARG A 196 -13.36 32.56 -0.17
C ARG A 196 -13.01 34.03 0.03
N TYR A 197 -11.73 34.40 -0.02
CA TYR A 197 -11.29 35.79 0.08
C TYR A 197 -11.86 36.64 -1.08
N ASN A 198 -11.87 36.10 -2.30
CA ASN A 198 -12.45 36.78 -3.46
C ASN A 198 -13.97 37.07 -3.32
N ILE A 199 -14.67 36.32 -2.47
CA ILE A 199 -16.12 36.48 -2.23
C ILE A 199 -16.39 37.33 -1.00
N HIS A 200 -15.65 37.13 0.08
CA HIS A 200 -15.95 37.67 1.41
C HIS A 200 -14.97 38.74 1.90
N GLY A 201 -13.86 38.96 1.18
CA GLY A 201 -12.79 39.87 1.58
C GLY A 201 -12.24 39.53 2.97
N ASP A 202 -12.11 40.56 3.81
CA ASP A 202 -11.57 40.43 5.17
C ASP A 202 -12.47 39.65 6.15
N GLN A 203 -13.72 39.34 5.75
CA GLN A 203 -14.62 38.48 6.54
C GLN A 203 -14.44 36.99 6.21
N LEU A 204 -13.28 36.62 5.68
CA LEU A 204 -12.89 35.24 5.38
C LEU A 204 -12.88 34.37 6.65
N THR A 205 -13.69 33.31 6.64
CA THR A 205 -13.73 32.29 7.70
C THR A 205 -13.49 30.87 7.20
N ASP A 206 -13.03 30.01 8.10
CA ASP A 206 -12.94 28.57 7.88
C ASP A 206 -14.32 27.89 7.98
N ASP A 207 -14.33 26.57 7.81
CA ASP A 207 -15.54 25.73 7.84
C ASP A 207 -16.26 25.74 9.20
N GLU A 208 -15.62 26.25 10.26
CA GLU A 208 -16.20 26.40 11.61
C GLU A 208 -16.58 27.85 11.93
N GLY A 209 -16.34 28.80 11.02
CA GLY A 209 -16.63 30.22 11.20
C GLY A 209 -15.50 31.00 11.88
N ASN A 210 -14.32 30.42 12.06
CA ASN A 210 -13.16 31.12 12.61
C ASN A 210 -12.47 31.95 11.53
N SER A 211 -11.93 33.12 11.87
CA SER A 211 -11.20 33.96 10.89
C SER A 211 -9.93 33.27 10.40
N LEU A 212 -9.73 33.21 9.08
CA LEU A 212 -8.51 32.66 8.47
C LEU A 212 -7.42 33.70 8.23
N LEU A 213 -7.69 34.99 8.43
CA LEU A 213 -6.69 36.06 8.22
C LEU A 213 -5.38 35.82 8.99
N PRO A 214 -5.39 35.39 10.27
CA PRO A 214 -4.16 35.10 11.02
C PRO A 214 -3.37 33.90 10.47
N GLU A 215 -4.04 32.99 9.76
CA GLU A 215 -3.45 31.78 9.19
C GLU A 215 -3.02 31.96 7.72
N SER A 216 -3.28 33.12 7.11
CA SER A 216 -3.08 33.38 5.68
C SER A 216 -1.67 33.07 5.18
N SER A 217 -0.63 33.38 5.96
CA SER A 217 0.76 33.09 5.61
C SER A 217 1.19 31.64 5.86
N ASP A 218 0.37 30.82 6.53
CA ASP A 218 0.69 29.43 6.89
C ASP A 218 -0.13 28.38 6.11
N MET A 219 -1.02 28.82 5.22
CA MET A 219 -1.79 27.97 4.31
C MET A 219 -0.90 27.13 3.38
N ALA A 220 -1.45 26.04 2.83
CA ALA A 220 -0.72 25.16 1.92
C ALA A 220 -1.64 24.60 0.83
N LEU A 221 -1.08 24.23 -0.31
CA LEU A 221 -1.81 23.45 -1.31
C LEU A 221 -2.08 22.05 -0.77
N LEU A 222 -3.35 21.65 -0.81
CA LEU A 222 -3.76 20.32 -0.39
C LEU A 222 -3.92 19.36 -1.56
N GLU A 223 -3.63 18.09 -1.28
CA GLU A 223 -3.80 16.95 -2.15
C GLU A 223 -4.57 15.86 -1.42
N VAL A 224 -5.21 14.97 -2.18
CA VAL A 224 -5.93 13.83 -1.63
C VAL A 224 -5.17 12.57 -1.97
N ALA A 225 -4.69 11.91 -0.92
CA ALA A 225 -3.86 10.72 -0.98
C ALA A 225 -4.69 9.49 -0.68
N HIS A 226 -4.64 8.48 -1.55
CA HIS A 226 -5.20 7.17 -1.21
C HIS A 226 -4.36 6.50 -0.10
N ILE A 227 -5.02 5.81 0.83
CA ILE A 227 -4.36 5.05 1.91
C ILE A 227 -3.78 3.76 1.34
N ILE A 228 -4.61 2.99 0.63
CA ILE A 228 -4.19 1.89 -0.22
C ILE A 228 -4.17 2.40 -1.67
N PRO A 229 -3.01 2.43 -2.34
CA PRO A 229 -2.86 2.98 -3.68
C PRO A 229 -3.83 2.35 -4.68
N HIS A 230 -4.49 3.23 -5.44
CA HIS A 230 -5.44 2.90 -6.49
C HIS A 230 -4.95 1.83 -7.47
N SER A 231 -3.68 1.91 -7.85
CA SER A 231 -3.08 1.04 -8.87
C SER A 231 -2.98 -0.44 -8.46
N LEU A 232 -3.11 -0.78 -7.17
CA LEU A 232 -3.23 -2.18 -6.76
C LEU A 232 -4.54 -2.82 -7.27
N MET A 233 -5.61 -2.03 -7.38
CA MET A 233 -6.92 -2.49 -7.86
C MET A 233 -7.10 -2.25 -9.37
N SER A 234 -6.49 -1.17 -9.89
CA SER A 234 -6.59 -0.72 -11.27
C SER A 234 -5.70 -1.48 -12.28
N LEU A 235 -5.16 -2.65 -11.93
CA LEU A 235 -4.54 -3.58 -12.89
C LEU A 235 -5.63 -4.22 -13.78
N SER A 236 -6.51 -3.42 -14.38
CA SER A 236 -7.64 -3.85 -15.18
C SER A 236 -7.24 -4.14 -16.63
N ASN A 237 -7.51 -5.37 -17.04
CA ASN A 237 -8.12 -5.75 -18.31
C ASN A 237 -7.41 -5.28 -19.58
N ILE A 238 -6.17 -5.70 -19.77
CA ILE A 238 -5.65 -5.91 -21.13
C ILE A 238 -5.64 -7.42 -21.34
N GLU A 239 -6.70 -7.92 -21.99
CA GLU A 239 -6.70 -9.28 -22.52
C GLU A 239 -5.45 -9.45 -23.39
N GLY A 240 -4.52 -10.31 -22.96
CA GLY A 240 -3.32 -10.63 -23.72
C GLY A 240 -2.05 -10.89 -22.93
N GLU A 241 -1.94 -10.45 -21.66
CA GLU A 241 -0.71 -10.62 -20.87
C GLU A 241 -0.91 -11.47 -19.59
N PRO A 242 -0.62 -12.79 -19.65
CA PRO A 242 -0.79 -13.69 -18.50
C PRO A 242 0.08 -13.31 -17.29
N LYS A 243 1.30 -12.78 -17.51
CA LYS A 243 2.23 -12.39 -16.43
C LYS A 243 1.74 -11.20 -15.60
N LEU A 244 1.10 -10.20 -16.23
CA LEU A 244 0.55 -9.04 -15.50
C LEU A 244 -0.67 -9.45 -14.66
N THR A 245 -1.48 -10.35 -15.20
CA THR A 245 -2.61 -10.95 -14.50
C THR A 245 -2.13 -11.72 -13.26
N GLU A 246 -1.07 -12.50 -13.37
CA GLU A 246 -0.49 -13.23 -12.23
C GLU A 246 0.04 -12.32 -11.12
N ARG A 247 0.84 -11.29 -11.46
CA ARG A 247 1.33 -10.32 -10.47
C ARG A 247 0.19 -9.65 -9.70
N LYS A 248 -0.90 -9.29 -10.38
CA LYS A 248 -2.12 -8.75 -9.75
C LYS A 248 -2.70 -9.74 -8.75
N HIS A 249 -2.88 -11.00 -9.15
CA HIS A 249 -3.42 -12.03 -8.27
C HIS A 249 -2.54 -12.22 -7.03
N ILE A 250 -1.22 -12.18 -7.18
CA ILE A 250 -0.28 -12.27 -6.06
C ILE A 250 -0.40 -11.04 -5.14
N ALA A 251 -0.44 -9.83 -5.69
CA ALA A 251 -0.59 -8.59 -4.93
C ALA A 251 -1.92 -8.58 -4.14
N HIS A 252 -3.02 -8.98 -4.77
CA HIS A 252 -4.34 -9.10 -4.15
C HIS A 252 -4.34 -10.16 -3.06
N LYS A 253 -3.72 -11.32 -3.33
CA LYS A 253 -3.56 -12.37 -2.34
C LYS A 253 -2.82 -11.86 -1.11
N ILE A 254 -1.65 -11.22 -1.28
CA ILE A 254 -0.86 -10.68 -0.17
C ILE A 254 -1.64 -9.59 0.60
N LEU A 255 -2.33 -8.68 -0.11
CA LEU A 255 -3.17 -7.66 0.53
C LEU A 255 -4.31 -8.29 1.35
N LYS A 256 -4.99 -9.31 0.80
CA LYS A 256 -6.02 -10.08 1.51
C LYS A 256 -5.45 -10.72 2.78
N MET A 257 -4.20 -11.19 2.76
CA MET A 257 -3.59 -11.75 3.96
C MET A 257 -3.47 -10.72 5.08
N PHE A 258 -3.18 -9.44 4.78
CA PHE A 258 -3.12 -8.39 5.80
C PHE A 258 -4.47 -8.20 6.49
N ASN A 259 -5.55 -8.06 5.71
CA ASN A 259 -6.91 -7.96 6.25
C ASN A 259 -7.94 -8.30 5.16
N PRO A 260 -8.58 -9.49 5.21
CA PRO A 260 -9.55 -9.91 4.21
C PRO A 260 -10.77 -9.00 4.13
N THR A 261 -11.26 -8.53 5.28
CA THR A 261 -12.44 -7.65 5.35
C THR A 261 -12.14 -6.31 4.69
N ALA A 262 -10.97 -5.73 4.99
CA ALA A 262 -10.57 -4.45 4.40
C ALA A 262 -10.40 -4.54 2.88
N PHE A 263 -9.88 -5.64 2.36
CA PHE A 263 -9.72 -5.86 0.92
C PHE A 263 -11.05 -5.73 0.17
N HIS A 264 -12.12 -6.36 0.66
CA HIS A 264 -13.44 -6.30 0.02
C HIS A 264 -14.09 -4.91 0.08
N LEU A 265 -13.70 -4.07 1.05
CA LEU A 265 -14.21 -2.70 1.18
C LEU A 265 -13.59 -1.72 0.17
N ILE A 266 -12.53 -2.14 -0.53
CA ILE A 266 -11.82 -1.31 -1.52
C ILE A 266 -11.73 -2.00 -2.89
N GLU A 267 -12.54 -3.03 -3.12
CA GLU A 267 -12.54 -3.79 -4.36
C GLU A 267 -13.23 -3.00 -5.50
N GLY A 268 -12.70 -3.14 -6.72
CA GLY A 268 -13.27 -2.52 -7.89
C GLY A 268 -13.36 -1.00 -7.78
N THR A 269 -14.57 -0.47 -7.90
CA THR A 269 -14.84 0.96 -7.83
C THR A 269 -14.76 1.52 -6.40
N ASP A 270 -14.85 0.68 -5.37
CA ASP A 270 -14.83 1.14 -3.97
C ASP A 270 -13.45 1.66 -3.52
N ILE A 271 -12.40 1.41 -4.30
CA ILE A 271 -11.05 1.98 -4.08
C ILE A 271 -11.03 3.52 -4.06
N ASP A 272 -11.97 4.15 -4.78
CA ASP A 272 -12.12 5.60 -4.90
C ASP A 272 -13.10 6.20 -3.88
N ARG A 273 -13.35 5.50 -2.76
CA ARG A 273 -14.21 6.01 -1.69
C ARG A 273 -13.43 6.85 -0.68
N PRO A 274 -14.06 7.86 -0.04
CA PRO A 274 -13.42 8.69 0.97
C PRO A 274 -12.78 7.90 2.12
N MET A 275 -13.31 6.72 2.45
CA MET A 275 -12.75 5.85 3.49
C MET A 275 -11.31 5.41 3.21
N ASN A 276 -10.89 5.38 1.94
CA ASN A 276 -9.55 5.02 1.51
C ASN A 276 -8.70 6.26 1.18
N ALA A 277 -9.03 7.45 1.67
CA ALA A 277 -8.31 8.66 1.30
C ALA A 277 -8.16 9.69 2.44
N LEU A 278 -7.09 10.48 2.37
CA LEU A 278 -6.71 11.53 3.32
C LEU A 278 -6.37 12.84 2.61
N THR A 279 -6.73 13.97 3.21
CA THR A 279 -6.28 15.29 2.75
C THR A 279 -4.92 15.64 3.38
N LEU A 280 -3.88 15.82 2.55
CA LEU A 280 -2.50 16.08 2.97
C LEU A 280 -1.92 17.29 2.23
N THR A 281 -0.90 17.95 2.80
CA THR A 281 -0.07 18.86 2.02
C THR A 281 0.79 18.05 1.04
N HIS A 282 1.25 18.67 -0.05
CA HIS A 282 2.07 18.00 -1.07
C HIS A 282 3.24 17.17 -0.49
N ASP A 283 4.06 17.78 0.36
CA ASP A 283 5.20 17.09 0.99
C ASP A 283 4.78 15.92 1.89
N LEU A 284 3.69 16.07 2.66
CA LEU A 284 3.18 15.01 3.52
C LEU A 284 2.52 13.89 2.73
N HIS A 285 1.89 14.20 1.61
CA HIS A 285 1.41 13.19 0.67
C HIS A 285 2.58 12.35 0.16
N ARG A 286 3.68 12.97 -0.27
CA ARG A 286 4.88 12.25 -0.68
C ARG A 286 5.45 11.38 0.44
N LEU A 287 5.58 11.92 1.65
CA LEU A 287 6.08 11.16 2.82
C LEU A 287 5.16 9.99 3.19
N PHE A 288 3.85 10.18 3.13
CA PHE A 288 2.85 9.16 3.40
C PHE A 288 2.86 8.07 2.33
N GLY A 289 2.90 8.44 1.04
CA GLY A 289 3.02 7.50 -0.08
C GLY A 289 4.33 6.71 -0.06
N ASN A 290 5.42 7.31 0.39
CA ASN A 290 6.70 6.63 0.60
C ASN A 290 6.76 5.73 1.85
N PHE A 291 5.66 5.64 2.61
CA PHE A 291 5.59 4.91 3.88
C PHE A 291 6.60 5.43 4.93
N GLU A 292 6.91 6.73 4.91
CA GLU A 292 7.81 7.37 5.87
C GLU A 292 7.07 7.94 7.10
N VAL A 293 5.76 8.14 6.98
CA VAL A 293 4.85 8.61 8.04
C VAL A 293 3.72 7.59 8.20
N ALA A 294 3.36 7.28 9.44
CA ALA A 294 2.31 6.31 9.73
C ALA A 294 1.34 6.82 10.81
N PHE A 295 0.11 6.29 10.79
CA PHE A 295 -0.97 6.61 11.72
C PHE A 295 -1.11 5.45 12.72
N GLU A 296 -0.75 5.68 13.97
CA GLU A 296 -0.93 4.72 15.06
C GLU A 296 -2.21 5.04 15.83
N PRO A 297 -3.20 4.13 15.90
CA PRO A 297 -4.45 4.39 16.61
C PRO A 297 -4.19 4.59 18.10
N VAL A 298 -4.82 5.60 18.68
CA VAL A 298 -4.80 5.82 20.13
C VAL A 298 -5.83 4.89 20.79
N GLN A 299 -5.41 4.19 21.83
CA GLN A 299 -6.27 3.22 22.51
C GLN A 299 -7.50 3.92 23.11
N ASN A 300 -8.68 3.31 22.91
CA ASN A 300 -9.97 3.80 23.40
C ASN A 300 -10.40 5.18 22.87
N GLN A 301 -9.80 5.67 21.79
CA GLN A 301 -10.20 6.91 21.13
C GLN A 301 -10.48 6.64 19.65
N GLU A 302 -11.77 6.65 19.29
CA GLU A 302 -12.16 6.48 17.89
C GLU A 302 -11.62 7.61 17.02
N HIS A 303 -11.25 7.28 15.78
CA HIS A 303 -10.73 8.23 14.79
C HIS A 303 -9.51 9.06 15.23
N THR A 304 -8.85 8.68 16.32
CA THR A 304 -7.71 9.42 16.88
C THR A 304 -6.42 8.65 16.71
N TYR A 305 -5.40 9.33 16.19
CA TYR A 305 -4.14 8.72 15.82
C TYR A 305 -2.95 9.54 16.31
N ARG A 306 -1.94 8.85 16.83
CA ARG A 306 -0.57 9.38 16.95
C ARG A 306 0.11 9.22 15.60
N ILE A 307 0.54 10.32 15.02
CA ILE A 307 1.14 10.39 13.69
C ILE A 307 2.60 10.73 13.86
N ASP A 308 3.49 9.88 13.37
CA ASP A 308 4.94 10.05 13.49
C ASP A 308 5.67 9.55 12.25
N PHE A 309 6.93 9.93 12.14
CA PHE A 309 7.86 9.27 11.23
C PHE A 309 8.09 7.83 11.66
N VAL A 310 8.08 6.92 10.70
CA VAL A 310 8.41 5.52 10.93
C VAL A 310 9.87 5.38 11.39
N LYS A 311 10.77 6.18 10.81
CA LYS A 311 12.16 6.33 11.23
C LYS A 311 12.27 7.39 12.33
N THR A 312 12.16 6.96 13.58
CA THR A 312 12.16 7.83 14.76
C THR A 312 13.45 8.66 14.92
N LYS A 313 14.61 8.17 14.47
CA LYS A 313 15.91 8.88 14.54
C LYS A 313 16.25 9.70 13.27
N ARG A 314 15.24 10.22 12.56
CA ARG A 314 15.46 11.11 11.40
C ARG A 314 16.16 12.40 11.85
N ILE A 315 17.33 12.68 11.29
CA ILE A 315 18.15 13.87 11.61
C ILE A 315 17.49 15.16 11.08
N TRP A 316 16.99 15.12 9.84
CA TRP A 316 16.29 16.24 9.21
C TRP A 316 14.78 16.02 9.28
N ARG A 317 14.12 16.74 10.20
CA ARG A 317 12.65 16.71 10.34
C ARG A 317 12.05 17.97 9.70
N ALA A 318 11.40 17.80 8.55
CA ALA A 318 10.67 18.88 7.90
C ALA A 318 9.39 19.28 8.66
N TYR A 319 8.94 18.45 9.61
CA TYR A 319 7.71 18.62 10.37
C TYR A 319 7.93 18.32 11.86
N ASN A 320 7.21 19.03 12.72
CA ASN A 320 7.14 18.77 14.15
C ASN A 320 6.26 17.55 14.43
N LEU A 321 6.80 16.35 14.16
CA LEU A 321 6.23 15.06 14.55
C LEU A 321 6.97 14.49 15.77
N PRO A 322 6.30 13.72 16.66
CA PRO A 322 4.92 13.23 16.54
C PRO A 322 3.84 14.27 16.85
N VAL A 323 2.65 14.08 16.29
CA VAL A 323 1.42 14.79 16.68
C VAL A 323 0.29 13.81 16.96
N THR A 324 -0.65 14.19 17.81
CA THR A 324 -1.92 13.44 17.98
C THR A 324 -3.04 14.21 17.29
N ARG A 325 -3.83 13.50 16.48
CA ARG A 325 -4.92 14.07 15.69
C ARG A 325 -6.15 13.18 15.74
N GLU A 326 -7.28 13.78 16.10
CA GLU A 326 -8.61 13.25 15.83
C GLU A 326 -8.98 13.60 14.38
N LEU A 327 -9.21 12.62 13.54
CA LEU A 327 -9.61 12.84 12.15
C LEU A 327 -11.05 13.35 12.09
N PHE A 328 -11.31 14.29 11.17
CA PHE A 328 -12.62 14.91 11.08
C PHE A 328 -13.68 13.92 10.60
N ILE A 329 -14.87 14.08 11.17
CA ILE A 329 -16.08 13.34 10.78
C ILE A 329 -17.14 14.38 10.43
N THR A 330 -17.84 14.16 9.32
CA THR A 330 -18.94 15.04 8.94
C THR A 330 -20.09 14.91 9.96
N PRO A 331 -20.74 16.02 10.38
CA PRO A 331 -21.81 15.98 11.39
C PRO A 331 -22.99 15.06 11.01
N ASP A 332 -23.32 15.04 9.72
CA ASP A 332 -24.37 14.20 9.14
C ASP A 332 -23.91 12.77 8.83
N ARG A 333 -22.60 12.49 8.95
CA ARG A 333 -21.95 11.22 8.61
C ARG A 333 -22.23 10.76 7.17
N ASN A 334 -22.49 11.70 6.26
CA ASN A 334 -22.73 11.40 4.85
C ASN A 334 -21.43 11.14 4.07
N ILE A 335 -20.30 11.64 4.57
CA ILE A 335 -18.97 11.35 4.00
C ILE A 335 -18.20 10.45 4.95
N GLU A 336 -17.73 9.33 4.42
CA GLU A 336 -17.08 8.28 5.21
C GLU A 336 -15.72 8.75 5.76
N PRO A 337 -15.44 8.50 7.05
CA PRO A 337 -14.14 8.79 7.62
C PRO A 337 -13.09 7.80 7.09
N PRO A 338 -11.80 8.17 7.15
CA PRO A 338 -10.71 7.25 6.83
C PRO A 338 -10.84 5.95 7.63
N LEU A 339 -10.82 4.82 6.95
CA LEU A 339 -11.07 3.53 7.57
C LEU A 339 -9.82 3.10 8.36
N ARG A 340 -10.02 2.88 9.67
CA ARG A 340 -8.96 2.46 10.59
C ARG A 340 -8.17 1.25 10.08
N GLN A 341 -8.86 0.25 9.54
CA GLN A 341 -8.24 -0.97 9.04
C GLN A 341 -7.28 -0.71 7.87
N LEU A 342 -7.56 0.27 7.00
CA LEU A 342 -6.67 0.64 5.90
C LEU A 342 -5.42 1.37 6.40
N LEU A 343 -5.58 2.23 7.40
CA LEU A 343 -4.44 2.89 8.06
C LEU A 343 -3.55 1.89 8.81
N GLU A 344 -4.14 0.85 9.41
CA GLU A 344 -3.40 -0.24 10.04
C GLU A 344 -2.59 -1.05 9.02
N ILE A 345 -3.15 -1.37 7.85
CA ILE A 345 -2.42 -2.00 6.74
C ILE A 345 -1.26 -1.11 6.28
N HIS A 346 -1.52 0.17 6.02
CA HIS A 346 -0.48 1.12 5.61
C HIS A 346 0.67 1.17 6.64
N ARG A 347 0.34 1.29 7.93
CA ARG A 347 1.32 1.28 9.02
C ARG A 347 2.12 -0.02 9.09
N ALA A 348 1.46 -1.17 8.95
CA ALA A 348 2.11 -2.48 8.95
C ALA A 348 3.16 -2.58 7.83
N ILE A 349 2.78 -2.19 6.61
CA ILE A 349 3.68 -2.15 5.45
C ILE A 349 4.85 -1.19 5.70
N ALA A 350 4.57 0.00 6.24
CA ALA A 350 5.59 0.97 6.56
C ALA A 350 6.65 0.42 7.54
N ARG A 351 6.21 -0.31 8.56
CA ARG A 351 7.09 -0.98 9.52
C ARG A 351 7.92 -2.08 8.86
N ILE A 352 7.32 -2.91 8.02
CA ILE A 352 8.03 -3.96 7.27
C ILE A 352 9.14 -3.33 6.42
N LEU A 353 8.80 -2.33 5.61
CA LEU A 353 9.74 -1.65 4.71
C LEU A 353 10.89 -0.99 5.47
N HIS A 354 10.58 -0.37 6.61
CA HIS A 354 11.60 0.31 7.41
C HIS A 354 12.53 -0.67 8.14
N LEU A 355 11.97 -1.61 8.90
CA LEU A 355 12.76 -2.49 9.79
C LEU A 355 13.59 -3.52 9.01
N SER A 356 13.15 -3.89 7.81
CA SER A 356 13.92 -4.75 6.89
C SER A 356 14.92 -3.98 6.02
N ALA A 357 14.89 -2.64 6.04
CA ALA A 357 15.56 -1.75 5.09
C ALA A 357 15.15 -1.95 3.61
N ALA A 358 14.11 -2.74 3.32
CA ALA A 358 13.62 -2.93 1.96
C ALA A 358 13.06 -1.65 1.34
N GLY A 359 12.54 -0.71 2.16
CA GLY A 359 12.07 0.59 1.68
C GLY A 359 13.16 1.39 0.98
N GLU A 360 14.37 1.44 1.57
CA GLU A 360 15.53 2.16 1.00
C GLU A 360 16.10 1.41 -0.23
N HIS A 361 16.04 0.07 -0.24
CA HIS A 361 16.38 -0.73 -1.41
C HIS A 361 15.45 -0.46 -2.60
N ILE A 362 14.14 -0.44 -2.36
CA ILE A 362 13.14 -0.13 -3.40
C ILE A 362 13.34 1.30 -3.93
N ASP A 363 13.66 2.27 -3.06
CA ASP A 363 13.97 3.64 -3.50
C ASP A 363 15.13 3.68 -4.50
N ARG A 364 16.21 2.93 -4.24
CA ARG A 364 17.33 2.83 -5.16
C ARG A 364 16.94 2.18 -6.47
N VAL A 365 16.18 1.07 -6.42
CA VAL A 365 15.66 0.40 -7.63
C VAL A 365 14.85 1.38 -8.48
N ILE A 366 13.91 2.13 -7.88
CA ILE A 366 13.10 3.13 -8.58
C ILE A 366 13.97 4.24 -9.19
N GLN A 367 14.94 4.77 -8.42
CA GLN A 367 15.85 5.81 -8.90
C GLN A 367 16.73 5.34 -10.06
N ASP A 368 17.31 4.15 -9.96
CA ASP A 368 18.15 3.57 -11.01
C ASP A 368 17.32 3.35 -12.28
N MET A 369 16.07 2.91 -12.15
CA MET A 369 15.13 2.80 -13.27
C MET A 369 14.79 4.15 -13.90
N GLU A 370 14.69 5.22 -13.12
CA GLU A 370 14.48 6.57 -13.64
C GLU A 370 15.72 7.11 -14.36
N LYS A 371 16.93 6.83 -13.85
CA LYS A 371 18.19 7.18 -14.53
C LYS A 371 18.36 6.43 -15.86
N LEU A 372 18.02 5.14 -15.91
CA LEU A 372 18.08 4.33 -17.13
C LEU A 372 17.12 4.80 -18.23
N LYS A 373 16.09 5.60 -17.90
CA LYS A 373 15.22 6.25 -18.90
C LYS A 373 15.86 7.48 -19.54
N VAL A 374 16.89 8.05 -18.92
CA VAL A 374 17.50 9.34 -19.29
C VAL A 374 18.94 9.16 -19.80
N GLU A 375 19.67 8.17 -19.30
CA GLU A 375 21.10 7.95 -19.64
C GLU A 375 21.31 6.69 -20.52
N PRO A 376 22.34 6.68 -21.40
CA PRO A 376 22.71 5.50 -22.16
C PRO A 376 23.21 4.38 -21.24
N VAL A 377 22.78 3.15 -21.54
CA VAL A 377 23.14 1.94 -20.81
C VAL A 377 24.65 1.71 -20.85
N TYR A 378 25.29 1.61 -19.69
CA TYR A 378 26.73 1.35 -19.58
C TYR A 378 27.02 -0.14 -19.83
N SER A 379 28.05 -0.42 -20.62
CA SER A 379 28.45 -1.79 -21.03
C SER A 379 29.17 -2.59 -19.94
N ASP A 380 29.37 -2.00 -18.75
CA ASP A 380 30.09 -2.59 -17.61
C ASP A 380 29.21 -3.48 -16.71
N GLY A 381 27.91 -3.60 -17.02
CA GLY A 381 26.97 -4.40 -16.23
C GLY A 381 26.48 -3.72 -14.95
N SER A 382 26.84 -2.47 -14.70
CA SER A 382 26.33 -1.67 -13.57
C SER A 382 24.84 -1.31 -13.72
N SER A 383 24.32 -1.37 -14.94
CA SER A 383 22.92 -1.11 -15.26
C SER A 383 22.06 -2.34 -14.96
N ARG A 384 21.11 -2.24 -14.02
CA ARG A 384 20.14 -3.30 -13.65
C ARG A 384 19.04 -3.49 -14.71
N ILE A 385 19.46 -3.80 -15.94
CA ILE A 385 18.60 -3.89 -17.14
C ILE A 385 17.50 -4.94 -16.98
N GLY A 386 17.76 -6.06 -16.28
CA GLY A 386 16.75 -7.12 -16.06
C GLY A 386 15.52 -6.64 -15.28
N GLU A 387 15.74 -5.80 -14.26
CA GLU A 387 14.68 -5.19 -13.45
C GLU A 387 13.94 -4.10 -14.24
N TYR A 388 14.69 -3.31 -15.03
CA TYR A 388 14.12 -2.34 -15.96
C TYR A 388 13.22 -2.99 -17.01
N ILE A 389 13.59 -4.14 -17.59
CA ILE A 389 12.78 -4.87 -18.57
C ILE A 389 11.51 -5.42 -17.91
N ASN A 390 11.61 -6.04 -16.73
CA ASN A 390 10.47 -6.55 -15.98
C ASN A 390 9.46 -5.46 -15.60
N TYR A 391 9.93 -4.22 -15.41
CA TYR A 391 9.10 -3.06 -15.20
C TYR A 391 8.60 -2.42 -16.49
N LYS A 392 9.40 -2.33 -17.56
CA LYS A 392 8.95 -1.78 -18.85
C LYS A 392 7.79 -2.60 -19.40
N LEU A 393 7.80 -3.91 -19.17
CA LEU A 393 6.67 -4.80 -19.43
C LEU A 393 5.45 -4.47 -18.54
N ALA A 394 5.65 -4.14 -17.26
CA ALA A 394 4.57 -3.71 -16.36
C ALA A 394 4.06 -2.25 -16.62
N HIS A 395 4.90 -1.40 -17.24
CA HIS A 395 4.67 0.04 -17.41
C HIS A 395 4.27 0.45 -18.84
N GLN A 396 4.60 -0.35 -19.87
CA GLN A 396 4.16 -0.08 -21.25
C GLN A 396 2.64 -0.14 -21.44
N LEU A 397 1.88 -0.46 -20.38
CA LEU A 397 0.42 -0.51 -20.39
C LEU A 397 -0.25 0.62 -19.58
N GLY A 398 0.50 1.65 -19.16
CA GLY A 398 -0.03 2.78 -18.38
C GLY A 398 -0.09 4.13 -19.10
N TRP A 399 0.54 4.30 -20.27
CA TRP A 399 0.57 5.57 -21.01
C TRP A 399 0.59 5.31 -22.52
N THR A 400 -0.57 5.29 -23.16
CA THR A 400 -0.67 5.44 -24.62
C THR A 400 -1.05 6.88 -24.96
N HIS A 401 -0.05 7.58 -25.50
CA HIS A 401 -0.08 8.73 -26.41
C HIS A 401 -1.18 9.79 -26.29
N VAL A 402 -0.74 11.03 -25.97
CA VAL A 402 -1.42 12.26 -26.41
C VAL A 402 -0.79 12.71 -27.72
N HIS A 403 -1.58 12.66 -28.79
CA HIS A 403 -1.68 13.76 -29.73
C HIS A 403 -3.15 14.12 -29.86
#